data_AF-A0AA86NP61-F1
#
_entry.id   AF-A0AA86NP61-F1
#
_cell.length_a   1.000
_cell.length_b   1.000
_cell.length_c   1.000
_cell.angle_alpha   90.00
_cell.angle_beta   90.00
_cell.angle_gamma   90.00
#
_symmetry.space_group_name_H-M   'P 1'
#
loop_
_entity.id
_entity.type
_entity.pdbx_description
1 polymer ?
#
loop_
_entity_poly.entity_id
_entity_poly.type
_entity_poly.pdbx_seq_one_letter_code
_entity_poly.pdbx_strand_id
1 'polypeptide(L)' 'MESSIIDSLHSKYTLSKDCIAKVNQFNGQYYVDIRKYYEDKNTGKQKPTPKGISLTIKQFEKLLNNMDKIDELLAQ' A
#
# COMPACT_ATOMS: atom_id res chain seq x y z
N MET A 1 3.97 16.08 -17.89
CA MET A 1 2.74 15.95 -17.08
C MET A 1 2.45 14.47 -16.79
N GLU A 2 2.45 13.60 -17.79
CA GLU A 2 2.33 12.14 -17.58
C GLU A 2 3.45 11.54 -16.73
N SER A 3 4.70 11.96 -16.94
CA SER A 3 5.86 11.52 -16.14
C SER A 3 5.67 11.75 -14.63
N SER A 4 5.03 12.87 -14.25
CA SER A 4 4.84 13.27 -12.85
C SER A 4 3.78 12.41 -12.14
N ILE A 5 2.78 11.93 -12.89
CA ILE A 5 1.75 11.00 -12.40
C ILE A 5 2.34 9.60 -12.25
N ILE A 6 3.21 9.17 -13.17
CA ILE A 6 3.90 7.88 -13.13
C ILE A 6 4.87 7.80 -11.94
N ASP A 7 5.59 8.88 -11.63
CA ASP A 7 6.47 8.95 -10.45
C ASP A 7 5.66 8.93 -9.14
N SER A 8 4.50 9.59 -9.12
CA SER A 8 3.56 9.54 -7.98
C SER A 8 2.92 8.15 -7.80
N LEU A 9 2.67 7.42 -8.88
CA LEU A 9 2.15 6.05 -8.84
C LEU A 9 3.15 5.05 -8.26
N HIS A 10 4.45 5.31 -8.41
CA HIS A 10 5.51 4.48 -7.81
C HIS A 10 5.90 4.92 -6.39
N SER A 11 5.24 5.93 -5.82
CA SER A 11 5.53 6.38 -4.47
C SER A 11 5.23 5.26 -3.46
N LYS A 12 6.30 4.82 -2.79
CA LYS A 12 6.27 3.82 -1.73
C LYS A 12 6.19 4.53 -0.40
N TYR A 13 5.19 4.19 0.40
CA TYR A 13 4.99 4.71 1.76
C TYR A 13 5.32 3.58 2.74
N THR A 14 6.45 3.70 3.44
CA THR A 14 6.90 2.67 4.39
C THR A 14 6.08 2.75 5.69
N LEU A 15 5.40 1.65 6.05
CA LEU A 15 4.64 1.52 7.30
C LEU A 15 5.47 0.86 8.41
N SER A 16 6.41 -0.01 8.05
CA SER A 16 7.41 -0.61 8.95
C SER A 16 8.60 -1.13 8.15
N LYS A 17 9.61 -1.74 8.80
CA LYS A 17 10.82 -2.28 8.14
C LYS A 17 10.51 -3.14 6.91
N ASP A 18 9.44 -3.94 7.00
CA ASP A 18 9.07 -4.91 5.97
C ASP A 18 7.69 -4.64 5.36
N CYS A 19 6.96 -3.60 5.76
CA CYS A 19 5.61 -3.31 5.27
C CYS A 19 5.55 -1.98 4.50
N ILE A 20 5.04 -2.03 3.28
CA ILE A 20 4.97 -0.87 2.37
C ILE A 20 3.54 -0.73 1.85
N ALA A 21 3.03 0.50 1.87
CA ALA A 21 1.84 0.92 1.13
C ALA A 21 2.25 1.58 -0.19
N LYS A 22 1.54 1.28 -1.28
CA LYS A 22 1.75 1.92 -2.60
C LYS A 22 0.43 2.04 -3.35
N VAL A 23 0.34 3.02 -4.23
CA VAL A 23 -0.72 3.03 -5.25
C VAL A 23 -0.25 2.15 -6.40
N ASN A 24 -1.14 1.36 -6.97
CA ASN A 24 -0.82 0.50 -8.10
C ASN A 24 -1.94 0.62 -9.14
N GLN A 25 -1.61 0.45 -10.42
CA GLN A 25 -2.59 0.39 -11.49
C GLN A 25 -2.53 -0.98 -12.16
N PHE A 26 -3.66 -1.68 -12.19
CA PHE A 26 -3.79 -2.98 -12.83
C PHE A 26 -5.05 -2.98 -13.70
N ASN A 27 -4.86 -3.30 -14.99
CA ASN A 27 -5.95 -3.35 -15.98
C ASN A 27 -6.82 -2.06 -15.99
N GLY A 28 -6.16 -0.90 -15.98
CA GLY A 28 -6.84 0.41 -15.98
C GLY A 28 -7.48 0.83 -14.66
N GLN A 29 -7.45 0.00 -13.62
CA GLN A 29 -8.00 0.31 -12.30
C GLN A 29 -6.90 0.58 -11.28
N TYR A 30 -7.14 1.53 -10.37
CA TYR A 30 -6.22 1.84 -9.28
C TYR A 30 -6.55 1.04 -8.02
N TYR A 31 -5.48 0.67 -7.31
CA TYR A 31 -5.52 -0.06 -6.06
C TYR A 31 -4.55 0.57 -5.06
N VAL A 32 -4.87 0.45 -3.77
CA VAL A 32 -3.95 0.72 -2.67
C VAL A 32 -3.44 -0.61 -2.14
N ASP A 33 -2.20 -0.93 -2.47
CA ASP A 33 -1.54 -2.16 -2.03
C ASP A 33 -0.84 -1.91 -0.69
N ILE A 34 -1.22 -2.64 0.35
CA ILE A 34 -0.51 -2.67 1.64
C ILE A 34 0.06 -4.08 1.81
N ARG A 35 1.39 -4.22 1.70
CA ARG A 35 2.02 -5.54 1.57
C ARG A 35 3.36 -5.64 2.28
N LYS A 36 3.62 -6.82 2.85
CA LYS A 36 4.93 -7.17 3.37
C LYS A 36 5.89 -7.58 2.26
N TYR A 37 7.12 -7.11 2.35
CA TYR A 37 8.24 -7.44 1.46
C TYR A 37 9.32 -8.17 2.25
N TYR A 38 9.97 -9.13 1.61
CA TYR A 38 11.18 -9.76 2.13
C TYR A 38 12.37 -9.35 1.27
N GLU A 39 13.56 -9.40 1.87
CA GLU A 39 14.81 -9.25 1.13
C GLU A 39 15.26 -10.60 0.60
N ASP A 40 15.36 -10.72 -0.72
CA ASP A 40 15.88 -11.90 -1.36
C ASP A 40 17.38 -12.00 -1.12
N LYS A 41 17.80 -13.02 -0.35
CA LYS A 41 19.21 -13.20 0.08
C LYS A 41 20.20 -13.35 -1.07
N ASN A 42 19.77 -13.81 -2.23
CA ASN A 42 20.64 -14.03 -3.38
C ASN A 42 20.85 -12.74 -4.18
N THR A 43 19.89 -11.83 -4.14
CA THR A 43 19.88 -10.62 -4.99
C THR A 43 19.93 -9.30 -4.21
N GLY A 44 19.69 -9.31 -2.90
CA GLY A 44 19.52 -8.11 -2.06
C GLY A 44 18.27 -7.30 -2.37
N LYS A 45 17.39 -7.78 -3.27
CA LYS A 45 16.21 -7.03 -3.71
C LYS A 45 15.01 -7.31 -2.83
N GLN A 46 14.22 -6.27 -2.56
CA GLN A 46 12.93 -6.42 -1.90
C GLN A 46 11.90 -7.05 -2.85
N LYS A 47 11.27 -8.14 -2.40
CA LYS A 47 10.22 -8.86 -3.14
C LYS A 47 8.93 -8.93 -2.32
N PRO A 48 7.75 -8.77 -2.94
CA PRO A 48 6.49 -8.86 -2.22
C PRO A 48 6.25 -10.28 -1.72
N THR A 49 5.63 -10.40 -0.55
CA THR A 49 5.11 -11.67 -0.01
C THR A 49 3.61 -11.77 -0.26
N PRO A 50 3.00 -12.97 -0.13
CA PRO A 50 1.54 -13.12 -0.11
C PRO A 50 0.86 -12.37 1.05
N LYS A 51 1.59 -12.01 2.12
CA LYS A 51 1.06 -11.27 3.27
C LYS A 51 0.81 -9.80 2.91
N GLY A 52 -0.44 -9.47 2.62
CA GLY A 52 -0.87 -8.12 2.28
C GLY A 52 -2.23 -8.12 1.60
N ILE A 53 -2.77 -6.93 1.38
CA ILE A 53 -4.07 -6.70 0.73
C ILE A 53 -3.92 -5.64 -0.37
N SER A 54 -4.70 -5.81 -1.44
CA SER A 54 -4.86 -4.82 -2.50
C SER A 54 -6.27 -4.28 -2.40
N LEU A 55 -6.41 -3.05 -1.90
CA LEU A 55 -7.71 -2.40 -1.71
C LEU A 55 -8.13 -1.71 -3.00
N THR A 56 -9.38 -1.91 -3.41
CA THR A 56 -10.02 -1.03 -4.40
C THR A 56 -10.17 0.37 -3.83
N ILE A 57 -10.32 1.39 -4.69
CA ILE A 57 -10.59 2.78 -4.26
C ILE A 57 -11.74 2.84 -3.24
N LYS A 58 -12.87 2.17 -3.53
CA LYS A 58 -14.04 2.15 -2.64
C LYS A 58 -13.78 1.53 -1.28
N GLN A 59 -12.93 0.50 -1.19
CA GLN A 59 -12.54 -0.09 0.08
C GLN A 59 -11.63 0.85 0.87
N PHE A 60 -10.70 1.53 0.19
CA PHE A 60 -9.82 2.50 0.81
C PHE A 60 -10.58 3.72 1.34
N GLU A 61 -11.53 4.27 0.57
CA GLU A 61 -12.43 5.34 1.04
C GLU A 61 -13.21 4.93 2.28
N LYS A 62 -13.75 3.71 2.31
CA LYS A 62 -14.44 3.19 3.51
C LYS A 62 -13.52 3.06 4.70
N LEU A 63 -12.26 2.66 4.50
CA LEU A 63 -11.27 2.62 5.57
C LEU A 63 -11.04 4.03 6.14
N LEU A 64 -10.79 5.01 5.27
CA LEU A 64 -10.58 6.41 5.67
C LEU A 64 -11.79 6.97 6.45
N ASN A 65 -13.02 6.71 5.99
CA ASN A 65 -14.24 7.17 6.65
C ASN A 65 -14.49 6.52 8.02
N ASN A 66 -13.80 5.43 8.36
CA ASN A 66 -13.91 4.78 9.67
C ASN A 66 -12.67 5.01 10.54
N MET A 67 -11.69 5.83 10.12
CA MET A 67 -10.47 6.07 10.88
C MET A 67 -10.76 6.60 12.29
N ASP A 68 -11.63 7.59 12.44
CA ASP A 68 -11.97 8.16 13.75
C ASP A 68 -12.48 7.09 14.73
N LYS A 69 -13.33 6.18 14.25
CA LYS A 69 -13.87 5.07 15.06
C LYS A 69 -12.81 4.04 15.41
N ILE A 70 -11.90 3.76 14.48
CA ILE A 70 -10.78 2.85 14.72
C ILE A 70 -9.84 3.46 15.77
N ASP A 71 -9.53 4.74 15.65
CA ASP A 71 -8.65 5.46 16.57
C ASP A 71 -9.25 5.52 17.99
N GLU A 72 -10.55 5.76 18.12
CA GLU A 72 -11.27 5.70 19.41
C GLU A 72 -11.14 4.31 20.07
N LEU A 73 -11.25 3.23 19.28
CA LEU A 73 -11.12 1.86 19.78
C LEU A 73 -9.66 1.49 20.15
N LEU A 74 -8.67 2.08 19.48
CA LEU A 74 -7.25 1.85 19.76
C LEU A 74 -6.72 2.65 20.96
N ALA A 75 -7.39 3.75 21.34
CA ALA A 75 -7.02 4.59 22.47
C ALA A 75 -7.46 4.04 23.84
N GLN A 76 -8.16 2.89 23.85
CA GLN A 76 -8.54 2.14 25.06
C GLN A 76 -7.41 1.22 25.53
#